data_AF-A0A2K1L915-F1
#
_entry.id   AF-A0A2K1L915-F1
#
_cell.length_a   1.000
_cell.length_b   1.000
_cell.length_c   1.000
_cell.angle_alpha   90.00
_cell.angle_beta   90.00
_cell.angle_gamma   90.00
#
_symmetry.space_group_name_H-M   'P 1'
#
loop_
_entity.id
_entity.type
_entity.pdbx_description
1 polymer ?
#
loop_
_entity_poly.entity_id
_entity_poly.type
_entity_poly.pdbx_seq_one_letter_code
_entity_poly.pdbx_strand_id
1 'polypeptide(L)'
;MCITHGELTTSNMSKPAILWCIFAVLWSVASAYLVPPPGYSVGFTGRITAGSQRYICNRGSWIKIGAFASILTPDGHQLGSYTSKCDSLKRTSTYAWKLLNSPGTTTESGHSSSGLQGIAVMTVQVSTSAVSEYLAIVKKRIGGGDASLVVFVSLTGTKGGLPPRKALCTSNGATSGVPFQGTFTFFTQDQVPPRVPASLKPLANFVQVFFLEGMMQYRFDNNGRWTSQGHYSTIYDVAGGTSLGKFGTVRQSDRFGSNLMFKLINPNGFWFYAEQCAKPVRVSLMGAPWQLLQITSSGGYKNPMGTYRFALIASVMGGQPPKLAARAYGMTYGAAFSAQCYLYV
;
A
#
# COMPACT_ATOMS: atom_id res chain seq x y z
N MET A 1 -29.20 44.50 -51.93
CA MET A 1 -28.06 44.28 -52.85
C MET A 1 -27.01 43.47 -52.09
N CYS A 2 -26.80 42.22 -52.55
CA CYS A 2 -25.68 41.29 -52.26
C CYS A 2 -25.35 40.81 -50.82
N ILE A 3 -25.88 39.61 -50.48
CA ILE A 3 -25.25 38.32 -50.03
C ILE A 3 -23.72 38.39 -49.69
N THR A 4 -23.14 37.83 -48.61
CA THR A 4 -22.99 36.38 -48.31
C THR A 4 -22.54 35.99 -46.89
N HIS A 5 -23.01 34.80 -46.51
CA HIS A 5 -22.60 33.90 -45.44
C HIS A 5 -21.08 33.63 -45.33
N GLY A 6 -20.63 33.39 -44.10
CA GLY A 6 -19.37 32.72 -43.78
C GLY A 6 -19.59 31.71 -42.64
N GLU A 7 -19.24 30.46 -42.90
CA GLU A 7 -19.67 29.24 -42.24
C GLU A 7 -19.04 28.99 -40.86
N LEU A 8 -19.85 28.45 -39.95
CA LEU A 8 -19.40 27.66 -38.80
C LEU A 8 -18.84 26.33 -39.31
N THR A 9 -17.52 26.24 -39.48
CA THR A 9 -16.86 24.93 -39.63
C THR A 9 -16.84 24.23 -38.29
N THR A 10 -17.85 23.38 -38.06
CA THR A 10 -17.79 22.28 -37.10
C THR A 10 -16.63 21.37 -37.49
N SER A 11 -15.50 21.46 -36.78
CA SER A 11 -14.43 20.47 -36.92
C SER A 11 -14.94 19.12 -36.42
N ASN A 12 -15.24 18.25 -37.38
CA ASN A 12 -15.51 16.83 -37.19
C ASN A 12 -14.33 16.18 -36.43
N MET A 13 -14.41 16.13 -35.10
CA MET A 13 -13.73 15.06 -34.36
C MET A 13 -14.39 13.75 -34.77
N SER A 14 -13.68 12.95 -35.55
CA SER A 14 -14.14 11.64 -35.98
C SER A 14 -14.53 10.81 -34.75
N LYS A 15 -15.72 10.22 -34.77
CA LYS A 15 -16.22 9.29 -33.73
C LYS A 15 -15.20 8.26 -33.24
N PRO A 16 -14.22 7.74 -34.04
CA PRO A 16 -13.15 6.92 -33.50
C PRO A 16 -12.26 7.64 -32.47
N ALA A 17 -11.89 8.92 -32.67
CA ALA A 17 -10.98 9.64 -31.77
C ALA A 17 -11.56 9.81 -30.35
N ILE A 18 -12.87 10.04 -30.23
CA ILE A 18 -13.56 10.12 -28.93
C ILE A 18 -13.57 8.75 -28.24
N LEU A 19 -13.77 7.67 -29.00
CA LEU A 19 -13.72 6.30 -28.47
C LEU A 19 -12.31 5.94 -27.96
N TRP A 20 -11.27 6.34 -28.68
CA TRP A 20 -9.87 6.15 -28.28
C TRP A 20 -9.49 6.98 -27.06
N CYS A 21 -9.97 8.22 -26.92
CA CYS A 21 -9.78 9.02 -25.70
C CYS A 21 -10.48 8.41 -24.49
N ILE A 22 -11.70 7.86 -24.65
CA ILE A 22 -12.42 7.19 -23.56
C ILE A 22 -11.70 5.89 -23.16
N PHE A 23 -11.19 5.11 -24.11
CA PHE A 23 -10.39 3.92 -23.82
C PHE A 23 -9.04 4.25 -23.17
N ALA A 24 -8.35 5.31 -23.61
CA ALA A 24 -7.10 5.75 -23.01
C ALA A 24 -7.31 6.30 -21.58
N VAL A 25 -8.40 7.02 -21.34
CA VAL A 25 -8.80 7.44 -20.00
C VAL A 25 -9.14 6.22 -19.15
N LEU A 26 -9.95 5.26 -19.63
CA LEU A 26 -10.29 4.03 -18.89
C LEU A 26 -9.08 3.12 -18.59
N TRP A 27 -8.12 2.99 -19.51
CA TRP A 27 -6.85 2.30 -19.26
C TRP A 27 -5.93 3.07 -18.30
N SER A 28 -5.91 4.40 -18.37
CA SER A 28 -5.22 5.26 -17.41
C SER A 28 -5.83 5.15 -16.01
N VAL A 29 -7.16 5.03 -15.88
CA VAL A 29 -7.80 4.87 -14.56
C VAL A 29 -7.49 3.51 -13.96
N ALA A 30 -7.45 2.42 -14.76
CA ALA A 30 -7.16 1.07 -14.26
C ALA A 30 -5.76 0.95 -13.62
N SER A 31 -4.74 1.60 -14.22
CA SER A 31 -3.38 1.63 -13.68
C SER A 31 -3.23 2.57 -12.47
N ALA A 32 -4.05 3.62 -12.38
CA ALA A 32 -4.06 4.55 -11.24
C ALA A 32 -4.49 3.91 -9.91
N TYR A 33 -5.14 2.73 -9.92
CA TYR A 33 -5.59 2.06 -8.70
C TYR A 33 -4.50 1.24 -8.00
N LEU A 34 -3.40 0.88 -8.66
CA LEU A 34 -2.33 0.08 -8.07
C LEU A 34 -1.13 0.94 -7.65
N VAL A 35 -1.42 2.17 -7.26
CA VAL A 35 -0.47 3.15 -6.73
C VAL A 35 -0.87 3.43 -5.27
N PRO A 36 0.07 3.33 -4.30
CA PRO A 36 -0.22 3.68 -2.92
C PRO A 36 -0.61 5.17 -2.76
N PRO A 37 -1.23 5.58 -1.65
CA PRO A 37 -1.54 7.00 -1.40
C PRO A 37 -0.25 7.86 -1.36
N PRO A 38 -0.36 9.20 -1.48
CA PRO A 38 0.82 10.08 -1.39
C PRO A 38 1.59 9.86 -0.08
N GLY A 39 2.92 10.02 -0.16
CA GLY A 39 3.88 9.67 0.90
C GLY A 39 4.70 8.41 0.60
N TYR A 40 4.45 7.76 -0.53
CA TYR A 40 5.29 6.68 -1.04
C TYR A 40 5.71 6.99 -2.48
N SER A 41 7.01 7.13 -2.71
CA SER A 41 7.57 7.41 -4.03
C SER A 41 8.04 6.15 -4.73
N VAL A 42 8.14 6.20 -6.06
CA VAL A 42 8.76 5.11 -6.84
C VAL A 42 10.26 5.11 -6.53
N GLY A 43 10.75 4.01 -5.96
CA GLY A 43 12.19 3.81 -5.76
C GLY A 43 12.82 3.28 -7.04
N PHE A 44 12.31 2.17 -7.56
CA PHE A 44 12.78 1.54 -8.80
C PHE A 44 11.72 0.64 -9.42
N THR A 45 11.98 0.19 -10.64
CA THR A 45 11.11 -0.72 -11.39
C THR A 45 11.87 -1.94 -11.88
N GLY A 46 11.16 -3.03 -12.10
CA GLY A 46 11.71 -4.25 -12.67
C GLY A 46 10.72 -4.95 -13.58
N ARG A 47 11.19 -5.63 -14.61
CA ARG A 47 10.37 -6.33 -15.60
C ARG A 47 10.50 -7.84 -15.48
N ILE A 48 9.40 -8.53 -15.72
CA ILE A 48 9.34 -9.97 -15.94
C ILE A 48 9.07 -10.19 -17.43
N THR A 49 10.04 -10.74 -18.14
CA THR A 49 9.91 -11.11 -19.56
C THR A 49 9.60 -12.60 -19.76
N ALA A 50 9.95 -13.45 -18.79
CA ALA A 50 9.76 -14.89 -18.82
C ALA A 50 9.46 -15.46 -17.42
N GLY A 51 8.30 -15.10 -16.85
CA GLY A 51 7.80 -15.69 -15.60
C GLY A 51 6.98 -16.95 -15.84
N SER A 52 6.74 -17.75 -14.80
CA SER A 52 5.86 -18.91 -14.85
C SER A 52 4.85 -18.90 -13.71
N GLN A 53 3.57 -18.87 -14.05
CA GLN A 53 2.45 -19.03 -13.13
C GLN A 53 2.13 -20.52 -13.01
N ARG A 54 2.20 -21.05 -11.79
CA ARG A 54 2.06 -22.49 -11.52
C ARG A 54 0.64 -22.84 -11.09
N TYR A 55 0.17 -23.95 -11.65
CA TYR A 55 -1.11 -24.57 -11.35
C TYR A 55 -0.94 -26.05 -11.00
N ILE A 56 -1.84 -26.57 -10.16
CA ILE A 56 -2.02 -28.00 -9.92
C ILE A 56 -3.43 -28.41 -10.33
N CYS A 57 -3.57 -29.54 -11.00
CA CYS A 57 -4.85 -30.11 -11.35
C CYS A 57 -5.47 -30.74 -10.10
N ASN A 58 -6.66 -30.30 -9.71
CA ASN A 58 -7.44 -30.87 -8.62
C ASN A 58 -8.84 -31.19 -9.13
N ARG A 59 -9.17 -32.50 -9.24
CA ARG A 59 -10.49 -33.00 -9.67
C ARG A 59 -11.05 -32.28 -10.92
N GLY A 60 -10.25 -32.20 -11.98
CA GLY A 60 -10.65 -31.58 -13.25
C GLY A 60 -10.67 -30.05 -13.26
N SER A 61 -10.14 -29.40 -12.23
CA SER A 61 -9.97 -27.93 -12.17
C SER A 61 -8.53 -27.54 -11.85
N TRP A 62 -8.00 -26.55 -12.57
CA TRP A 62 -6.67 -25.99 -12.29
C TRP A 62 -6.73 -25.05 -11.09
N ILE A 63 -5.91 -25.34 -10.07
CA ILE A 63 -5.79 -24.52 -8.86
C ILE A 63 -4.45 -23.81 -8.88
N LYS A 64 -4.46 -22.49 -8.68
CA LYS A 64 -3.26 -21.66 -8.59
C LYS A 64 -2.46 -22.04 -7.34
N ILE A 65 -1.17 -22.37 -7.49
CA ILE A 65 -0.30 -22.74 -6.35
C ILE A 65 0.83 -21.74 -6.10
N GLY A 66 1.18 -20.93 -7.08
CA GLY A 66 2.27 -19.97 -6.94
C GLY A 66 2.83 -19.51 -8.27
N ALA A 67 3.86 -18.69 -8.26
CA ALA A 67 4.55 -18.22 -9.45
C ALA A 67 6.03 -18.04 -9.17
N PHE A 68 6.86 -18.00 -10.20
CA PHE A 68 8.26 -17.58 -10.09
C PHE A 68 8.69 -16.81 -11.34
N ALA A 69 9.65 -15.91 -11.18
CA ALA A 69 10.24 -15.16 -12.28
C ALA A 69 11.61 -14.61 -11.90
N SER A 70 12.49 -14.41 -12.89
CA SER A 70 13.60 -13.47 -12.76
C SER A 70 13.08 -12.05 -13.01
N ILE A 71 13.62 -11.09 -12.26
CA ILE A 71 13.30 -9.68 -12.41
C ILE A 71 14.50 -9.00 -13.03
N LEU A 72 14.27 -8.26 -14.12
CA LEU A 72 15.30 -7.52 -14.84
C LEU A 72 15.10 -6.01 -14.64
N THR A 73 16.18 -5.24 -14.65
CA THR A 73 16.12 -3.78 -14.78
C THR A 73 15.53 -3.42 -16.16
N PRO A 74 15.08 -2.17 -16.36
CA PRO A 74 14.66 -1.70 -17.68
C PRO A 74 15.68 -1.95 -18.80
N ASP A 75 16.98 -1.91 -18.46
CA ASP A 75 18.11 -2.11 -19.37
C ASP A 75 18.48 -3.61 -19.56
N GLY A 76 17.77 -4.52 -18.91
CA GLY A 76 17.94 -5.97 -19.09
C GLY A 76 18.92 -6.65 -18.13
N HIS A 77 19.55 -5.91 -17.21
CA HIS A 77 20.39 -6.51 -16.17
C HIS A 77 19.55 -7.22 -15.11
N GLN A 78 20.12 -8.23 -14.45
CA GLN A 78 19.40 -8.93 -13.39
C GLN A 78 19.23 -8.03 -12.16
N LEU A 79 17.98 -7.75 -11.80
CA LEU A 79 17.61 -7.02 -10.58
C LEU A 79 17.33 -7.97 -9.41
N GLY A 80 16.81 -9.18 -9.69
CA GLY A 80 16.48 -10.12 -8.65
C GLY A 80 15.60 -11.29 -9.10
N SER A 81 14.88 -11.88 -8.16
CA SER A 81 13.89 -12.91 -8.40
C SER A 81 12.62 -12.69 -7.61
N TYR A 82 11.52 -13.21 -8.15
CA TYR A 82 10.19 -13.16 -7.58
C TYR A 82 9.67 -14.58 -7.42
N THR A 83 9.00 -14.84 -6.30
CA THR A 83 8.20 -16.03 -6.09
C THR A 83 6.87 -15.66 -5.44
N SER A 84 5.84 -16.47 -5.67
CA SER A 84 4.61 -16.42 -4.88
C SER A 84 4.18 -17.81 -4.49
N LYS A 85 3.50 -17.89 -3.35
CA LYS A 85 2.87 -19.09 -2.84
C LYS A 85 1.40 -18.78 -2.56
N CYS A 86 0.51 -19.59 -3.11
CA CYS A 86 -0.92 -19.48 -2.85
C CYS A 86 -1.30 -20.49 -1.76
N ASP A 87 -1.85 -19.99 -0.66
CA ASP A 87 -2.48 -20.84 0.35
C ASP A 87 -3.96 -21.03 -0.05
N SER A 88 -4.30 -22.23 -0.52
CA SER A 88 -5.67 -22.55 -0.95
C SER A 88 -6.69 -22.52 0.18
N LEU A 89 -6.26 -22.71 1.44
CA LEU A 89 -7.13 -22.67 2.61
C LEU A 89 -7.42 -21.23 3.02
N LYS A 90 -6.40 -20.37 3.02
CA LYS A 90 -6.52 -18.97 3.43
C LYS A 90 -6.98 -18.05 2.29
N ARG A 91 -7.02 -18.54 1.05
CA ARG A 91 -7.29 -17.76 -0.17
C ARG A 91 -6.38 -16.52 -0.29
N THR A 92 -5.19 -16.59 0.29
CA THR A 92 -4.20 -15.52 0.27
C THR A 92 -2.96 -15.95 -0.48
N SER A 93 -2.40 -15.01 -1.24
CA SER A 93 -1.10 -15.17 -1.88
C SER A 93 -0.05 -14.44 -1.06
N THR A 94 1.02 -15.15 -0.71
CA THR A 94 2.23 -14.53 -0.18
C THR A 94 3.20 -14.36 -1.34
N TYR A 95 3.72 -13.15 -1.47
CA TYR A 95 4.70 -12.77 -2.48
C TYR A 95 6.05 -12.60 -1.82
N ALA A 96 7.12 -13.02 -2.50
CA ALA A 96 8.47 -12.83 -2.04
C ALA A 96 9.35 -12.33 -3.18
N TRP A 97 10.16 -11.32 -2.90
CA TRP A 97 11.14 -10.75 -3.81
C TRP A 97 12.51 -10.86 -3.17
N LYS A 98 13.49 -11.35 -3.93
CA LYS A 98 14.90 -11.30 -3.57
C LYS A 98 15.59 -10.36 -4.55
N LEU A 99 16.07 -9.24 -4.08
CA LEU A 99 16.65 -8.17 -4.89
C LEU A 99 18.15 -8.11 -4.66
N LEU A 100 18.92 -7.96 -5.73
CA LEU A 100 20.36 -7.75 -5.65
C LEU A 100 20.61 -6.31 -5.22
N ASN A 101 21.56 -6.11 -4.30
CA ASN A 101 21.93 -4.78 -3.85
C ASN A 101 23.00 -4.19 -4.75
N SER A 102 22.85 -2.91 -5.10
CA SER A 102 23.89 -2.19 -5.83
C SER A 102 25.01 -1.77 -4.86
N PRO A 103 26.30 -1.88 -5.26
CA PRO A 103 27.41 -1.36 -4.48
C PRO A 103 27.30 0.17 -4.30
N GLY A 104 27.57 0.68 -3.10
CA GLY A 104 27.70 2.13 -2.84
C GLY A 104 26.39 2.93 -2.70
N THR A 105 25.26 2.28 -2.43
CA THR A 105 23.99 2.97 -2.16
C THR A 105 23.94 3.51 -0.72
N THR A 106 23.20 4.60 -0.48
CA THR A 106 23.17 5.28 0.84
C THR A 106 22.68 4.40 2.00
N THR A 107 22.09 3.25 1.69
CA THR A 107 21.57 2.25 2.64
C THR A 107 22.33 0.93 2.59
N GLU A 108 23.57 0.92 2.08
CA GLU A 108 24.39 -0.27 1.92
C GLU A 108 24.58 -1.00 3.26
N SER A 109 23.99 -2.18 3.37
CA SER A 109 23.97 -2.97 4.61
C SER A 109 25.05 -4.05 4.66
N GLY A 110 26.07 -3.98 3.78
CA GLY A 110 27.06 -5.05 3.60
C GLY A 110 26.48 -6.39 3.12
N HIS A 111 25.21 -6.42 2.68
CA HIS A 111 24.55 -7.62 2.18
C HIS A 111 24.51 -7.59 0.65
N SER A 112 24.78 -8.73 0.01
CA SER A 112 24.71 -8.88 -1.45
C SER A 112 23.27 -8.89 -2.02
N SER A 113 22.26 -9.08 -1.16
CA SER A 113 20.85 -9.03 -1.55
C SER A 113 19.93 -8.67 -0.39
N SER A 114 18.77 -8.10 -0.69
CA SER A 114 17.65 -7.96 0.26
C SER A 114 16.50 -8.89 -0.10
N GLY A 115 15.77 -9.34 0.93
CA GLY A 115 14.53 -10.09 0.81
C GLY A 115 13.34 -9.27 1.27
N LEU A 116 12.26 -9.30 0.48
CA LEU A 116 10.95 -8.75 0.82
C LEU A 116 9.92 -9.88 0.80
N GLN A 117 9.00 -9.89 1.76
CA GLN A 117 7.79 -10.70 1.68
C GLN A 117 6.58 -9.79 1.91
N GLY A 118 5.53 -10.01 1.13
CA GLY A 118 4.33 -9.19 1.20
C GLY A 118 3.05 -9.95 0.88
N ILE A 119 1.94 -9.27 1.11
CA ILE A 119 0.58 -9.76 0.83
C ILE A 119 -0.16 -8.73 -0.02
N ALA A 120 -1.06 -9.19 -0.89
CA ALA A 120 -1.89 -8.29 -1.66
C ALA A 120 -2.83 -7.50 -0.74
N VAL A 121 -2.81 -6.18 -0.87
CA VAL A 121 -3.79 -5.25 -0.29
C VAL A 121 -4.86 -4.86 -1.30
N MET A 122 -4.56 -5.02 -2.60
CA MET A 122 -5.50 -4.84 -3.69
C MET A 122 -5.16 -5.76 -4.85
N THR A 123 -6.18 -6.24 -5.55
CA THR A 123 -6.03 -7.05 -6.76
C THR A 123 -7.07 -6.61 -7.77
N VAL A 124 -6.66 -6.42 -9.02
CA VAL A 124 -7.50 -5.94 -10.10
C VAL A 124 -7.33 -6.86 -11.30
N GLN A 125 -8.45 -7.28 -11.88
CA GLN A 125 -8.45 -8.00 -13.14
C GLN A 125 -8.58 -7.00 -14.29
N VAL A 126 -7.44 -6.62 -14.89
CA VAL A 126 -7.40 -5.62 -15.97
C VAL A 126 -7.66 -6.26 -17.34
N SER A 127 -7.30 -7.53 -17.52
CA SER A 127 -7.51 -8.29 -18.76
C SER A 127 -8.07 -9.69 -18.47
N THR A 128 -9.00 -10.18 -19.29
CA THR A 128 -9.48 -11.57 -19.20
C THR A 128 -8.49 -12.59 -19.74
N SER A 129 -7.37 -12.15 -20.33
CA SER A 129 -6.33 -13.00 -20.92
C SER A 129 -5.03 -13.06 -20.11
N ALA A 130 -4.98 -12.41 -18.94
CA ALA A 130 -3.79 -12.35 -18.10
C ALA A 130 -4.08 -12.61 -16.61
N VAL A 131 -3.05 -12.97 -15.85
CA VAL A 131 -3.12 -12.99 -14.38
C VAL A 131 -3.47 -11.60 -13.84
N SER A 132 -4.16 -11.56 -12.69
CA SER A 132 -4.54 -10.31 -12.05
C SER A 132 -3.33 -9.45 -11.70
N GLU A 133 -3.49 -8.15 -11.86
CA GLU A 133 -2.58 -7.15 -11.35
C GLU A 133 -2.84 -6.92 -9.86
N TYR A 134 -1.83 -6.48 -9.11
CA TYR A 134 -2.00 -6.28 -7.68
C TYR A 134 -1.07 -5.21 -7.10
N LEU A 135 -1.46 -4.71 -5.93
CA LEU A 135 -0.63 -3.92 -5.03
C LEU A 135 -0.45 -4.74 -3.77
N ALA A 136 0.80 -4.97 -3.37
CA ALA A 136 1.15 -5.71 -2.18
C ALA A 136 1.88 -4.82 -1.17
N ILE A 137 1.59 -5.02 0.11
CA ILE A 137 2.32 -4.40 1.22
C ILE A 137 3.40 -5.36 1.73
N VAL A 138 4.59 -4.84 2.02
CA VAL A 138 5.67 -5.59 2.65
C VAL A 138 5.32 -5.86 4.11
N LYS A 139 5.44 -7.13 4.51
CA LYS A 139 5.18 -7.65 5.87
C LYS A 139 6.42 -8.15 6.56
N LYS A 140 7.46 -8.50 5.80
CA LYS A 140 8.74 -8.95 6.34
C LYS A 140 9.87 -8.55 5.41
N ARG A 141 10.98 -8.13 6.01
CA ARG A 141 12.22 -7.77 5.33
C ARG A 141 13.39 -8.60 5.86
N ILE A 142 14.38 -8.84 5.00
CA ILE A 142 15.69 -9.40 5.36
C ILE A 142 16.76 -8.59 4.61
N GLY A 143 17.81 -8.17 5.33
CA GLY A 143 18.88 -7.34 4.78
C GLY A 143 18.49 -5.86 4.58
N GLY A 144 19.45 -5.04 4.17
CA GLY A 144 19.25 -3.62 3.79
C GLY A 144 19.64 -3.38 2.33
N GLY A 145 20.10 -2.18 1.98
CA GLY A 145 20.37 -1.75 0.61
C GLY A 145 19.17 -1.10 -0.08
N ASP A 146 19.11 -1.17 -1.41
CA ASP A 146 18.12 -0.47 -2.25
C ASP A 146 16.67 -0.81 -1.90
N ALA A 147 16.43 -2.02 -1.43
CA ALA A 147 15.09 -2.43 -1.04
C ALA A 147 14.68 -1.88 0.33
N SER A 148 15.60 -1.38 1.17
CA SER A 148 15.43 -1.13 2.62
C SER A 148 14.22 -0.28 2.98
N LEU A 149 13.83 0.66 2.12
CA LEU A 149 12.69 1.54 2.34
C LEU A 149 11.41 1.10 1.61
N VAL A 150 11.43 0.01 0.85
CA VAL A 150 10.28 -0.46 0.07
C VAL A 150 9.12 -0.87 0.98
N VAL A 151 7.97 -0.22 0.83
CA VAL A 151 6.75 -0.50 1.60
C VAL A 151 5.71 -1.23 0.75
N PHE A 152 5.57 -0.83 -0.51
CA PHE A 152 4.64 -1.46 -1.44
C PHE A 152 5.33 -1.95 -2.70
N VAL A 153 4.79 -3.01 -3.28
CA VAL A 153 5.19 -3.51 -4.59
C VAL A 153 3.93 -3.72 -5.42
N SER A 154 3.84 -3.06 -6.58
CA SER A 154 2.77 -3.32 -7.54
C SER A 154 3.26 -4.21 -8.66
N LEU A 155 2.41 -5.12 -9.16
CA LEU A 155 2.59 -5.84 -10.41
C LEU A 155 1.52 -5.34 -11.39
N THR A 156 1.95 -4.77 -12.50
CA THR A 156 1.08 -4.18 -13.52
C THR A 156 1.48 -4.63 -14.93
N GLY A 157 0.62 -4.37 -15.91
CA GLY A 157 0.88 -4.69 -17.31
C GLY A 157 1.04 -6.19 -17.56
N THR A 158 0.27 -7.00 -16.84
CA THR A 158 0.42 -8.45 -16.88
C THR A 158 -0.03 -9.02 -18.23
N LYS A 159 0.67 -10.06 -18.71
CA LYS A 159 0.29 -10.82 -19.91
C LYS A 159 0.43 -12.30 -19.66
N GLY A 160 -0.56 -13.09 -20.08
CA GLY A 160 -0.53 -14.56 -19.94
C GLY A 160 -0.66 -15.03 -18.49
N GLY A 161 -0.22 -16.26 -18.24
CA GLY A 161 -0.25 -16.90 -16.93
C GLY A 161 -1.61 -17.44 -16.48
N LEU A 162 -2.63 -17.43 -17.33
CA LEU A 162 -3.94 -18.01 -17.01
C LEU A 162 -3.88 -19.54 -16.91
N PRO A 163 -4.81 -20.19 -16.19
CA PRO A 163 -4.85 -21.64 -16.12
C PRO A 163 -4.95 -22.25 -17.53
N PRO A 164 -4.31 -23.41 -17.79
CA PRO A 164 -4.50 -24.13 -19.05
C PRO A 164 -5.98 -24.48 -19.29
N ARG A 165 -6.29 -24.94 -20.50
CA ARG A 165 -7.64 -25.44 -20.82
C ARG A 165 -8.04 -26.53 -19.82
N LYS A 166 -9.29 -26.49 -19.35
CA LYS A 166 -9.83 -27.45 -18.37
C LYS A 166 -9.66 -28.90 -18.83
N ALA A 167 -9.80 -29.17 -20.13
CA ALA A 167 -9.61 -30.48 -20.74
C ALA A 167 -8.20 -31.07 -20.54
N LEU A 168 -7.19 -30.24 -20.24
CA LEU A 168 -5.82 -30.70 -19.96
C LEU A 168 -5.62 -31.09 -18.49
N CYS A 169 -6.60 -30.83 -17.62
CA CYS A 169 -6.58 -31.24 -16.21
C CYS A 169 -7.21 -32.63 -16.07
N THR A 170 -6.55 -33.65 -16.62
CA THR A 170 -7.06 -35.03 -16.62
C THR A 170 -6.56 -35.86 -15.44
N SER A 171 -5.39 -35.54 -14.90
CA SER A 171 -4.78 -36.27 -13.80
C SER A 171 -4.64 -35.41 -12.54
N ASN A 172 -5.22 -35.88 -11.44
CA ASN A 172 -5.15 -35.21 -10.15
C ASN A 172 -3.70 -35.11 -9.67
N GLY A 173 -3.25 -33.92 -9.27
CA GLY A 173 -1.88 -33.65 -8.87
C GLY A 173 -0.93 -33.25 -10.01
N ALA A 174 -1.36 -33.37 -11.29
CA ALA A 174 -0.56 -32.89 -12.41
C ALA A 174 -0.29 -31.38 -12.28
N THR A 175 0.94 -30.93 -12.57
CA THR A 175 1.31 -29.51 -12.48
C THR A 175 1.54 -28.90 -13.85
N SER A 176 1.25 -27.61 -13.98
CA SER A 176 1.51 -26.85 -15.21
C SER A 176 2.10 -25.49 -14.86
N GLY A 177 3.12 -25.09 -15.61
CA GLY A 177 3.69 -23.74 -15.57
C GLY A 177 3.28 -22.97 -16.81
N VAL A 178 2.53 -21.90 -16.64
CA VAL A 178 2.05 -21.07 -17.75
C VAL A 178 2.87 -19.79 -17.80
N PRO A 179 3.50 -19.48 -18.95
CA PRO A 179 4.31 -18.27 -19.09
C PRO A 179 3.49 -17.00 -18.80
N PHE A 180 4.10 -16.06 -18.08
CA PHE A 180 3.53 -14.73 -17.88
C PHE A 180 4.60 -13.65 -17.84
N GLN A 181 4.17 -12.42 -18.13
CA GLN A 181 4.98 -11.21 -18.10
C GLN A 181 4.31 -10.15 -17.24
N GLY A 182 5.08 -9.14 -16.86
CA GLY A 182 4.56 -7.97 -16.14
C GLY A 182 5.68 -7.04 -15.69
N THR A 183 5.29 -5.92 -15.08
CA THR A 183 6.22 -4.93 -14.53
C THR A 183 5.96 -4.75 -13.04
N PHE A 184 7.02 -4.88 -12.25
CA PHE A 184 7.03 -4.50 -10.86
C PHE A 184 7.41 -3.03 -10.69
N THR A 185 6.66 -2.32 -9.83
CA THR A 185 7.05 -1.02 -9.30
C THR A 185 7.22 -1.13 -7.80
N PHE A 186 8.39 -0.76 -7.28
CA PHE A 186 8.73 -0.81 -5.87
C PHE A 186 8.62 0.60 -5.28
N PHE A 187 7.67 0.80 -4.36
CA PHE A 187 7.42 2.09 -3.73
C PHE A 187 8.08 2.15 -2.37
N THR A 188 8.85 3.21 -2.12
CA THR A 188 9.60 3.44 -0.88
C THR A 188 8.87 4.40 0.05
N GLN A 189 9.11 4.28 1.35
CA GLN A 189 8.66 5.24 2.35
C GLN A 189 9.38 6.58 2.16
N ASP A 190 8.62 7.65 1.91
CA ASP A 190 9.18 9.00 1.85
C ASP A 190 9.68 9.42 3.24
N GLN A 191 10.92 9.90 3.30
CA GLN A 191 11.53 10.38 4.55
C GLN A 191 11.10 11.80 4.92
N VAL A 192 10.28 12.44 4.07
CA VAL A 192 9.70 13.76 4.29
C VAL A 192 8.18 13.67 4.08
N PRO A 193 7.39 14.51 4.76
CA PRO A 193 5.95 14.50 4.60
C PRO A 193 5.54 14.87 3.16
N PRO A 194 4.54 14.19 2.57
CA PRO A 194 4.01 14.57 1.27
C PRO A 194 3.30 15.91 1.35
N ARG A 195 2.86 16.44 0.20
CA ARG A 195 2.00 17.62 0.18
C ARG A 195 0.69 17.34 0.95
N VAL A 196 0.48 18.07 2.03
CA VAL A 196 -0.70 17.96 2.90
C VAL A 196 -1.76 19.01 2.56
N PRO A 197 -3.06 18.71 2.77
CA PRO A 197 -4.11 19.72 2.78
C PRO A 197 -3.80 20.84 3.77
N ALA A 198 -4.16 22.08 3.44
CA ALA A 198 -3.83 23.26 4.25
C ALA A 198 -4.31 23.13 5.72
N SER A 199 -5.49 22.53 5.94
CA SER A 199 -6.05 22.30 7.28
C SER A 199 -5.29 21.26 8.12
N LEU A 200 -4.43 20.45 7.49
CA LEU A 200 -3.60 19.45 8.17
C LEU A 200 -2.12 19.86 8.19
N LYS A 201 -1.77 21.06 7.71
CA LYS A 201 -0.39 21.54 7.71
C LYS A 201 0.03 21.93 9.13
N PRO A 202 1.03 21.27 9.72
CA PRO A 202 1.51 21.65 11.05
C PRO A 202 2.24 23.00 11.00
N LEU A 203 2.07 23.81 12.03
CA LEU A 203 2.85 25.04 12.25
C LEU A 203 4.14 24.72 13.01
N ALA A 204 4.92 23.79 12.48
CA ALA A 204 6.10 23.20 13.13
C ALA A 204 7.04 22.59 12.08
N ASN A 205 8.29 22.33 12.46
CA ASN A 205 9.28 21.75 11.56
C ASN A 205 9.24 20.23 11.61
N PHE A 206 9.32 19.58 10.44
CA PHE A 206 9.38 18.12 10.35
C PHE A 206 10.70 17.59 10.93
N VAL A 207 10.63 16.45 11.63
CA VAL A 207 11.79 15.85 12.27
C VAL A 207 12.02 14.39 11.87
N GLN A 208 11.00 13.55 11.98
CA GLN A 208 11.14 12.12 11.68
C GLN A 208 9.82 11.47 11.29
N VAL A 209 9.93 10.36 10.57
CA VAL A 209 8.79 9.56 10.11
C VAL A 209 8.87 8.13 10.66
N PHE A 210 7.72 7.57 10.96
CA PHE A 210 7.54 6.16 11.29
C PHE A 210 6.47 5.52 10.43
N PHE A 211 6.56 4.20 10.28
CA PHE A 211 5.49 3.40 9.71
C PHE A 211 4.54 2.92 10.81
N LEU A 212 3.24 2.98 10.55
CA LEU A 212 2.22 2.44 11.42
C LEU A 212 1.51 1.28 10.71
N GLU A 213 1.35 0.16 11.41
CA GLU A 213 0.52 -0.95 10.94
C GLU A 213 -0.39 -1.44 12.07
N GLY A 214 -1.68 -1.56 11.80
CA GLY A 214 -2.64 -1.89 12.85
C GLY A 214 -4.06 -2.12 12.37
N MET A 215 -5.00 -1.94 13.30
CA MET A 215 -6.43 -2.03 13.04
C MET A 215 -7.18 -0.82 13.59
N MET A 216 -8.11 -0.31 12.80
CA MET A 216 -9.16 0.60 13.26
C MET A 216 -10.37 -0.22 13.65
N GLN A 217 -10.91 0.02 14.85
CA GLN A 217 -12.08 -0.70 15.35
C GLN A 217 -13.34 0.13 15.13
N TYR A 218 -14.38 -0.53 14.65
CA TYR A 218 -15.69 0.06 14.41
C TYR A 218 -16.77 -0.72 15.13
N ARG A 219 -17.84 -0.03 15.52
CA ARG A 219 -19.08 -0.61 16.04
C ARG A 219 -20.26 -0.08 15.25
N PHE A 220 -21.16 -0.97 14.85
CA PHE A 220 -22.39 -0.59 14.18
C PHE A 220 -23.38 -0.03 15.21
N ASP A 221 -23.77 1.22 15.03
CA ASP A 221 -24.64 1.96 15.93
C ASP A 221 -26.13 1.80 15.60
N ASN A 222 -26.99 2.24 16.51
CA ASN A 222 -28.44 2.18 16.37
C ASN A 222 -28.99 3.12 15.28
N ASN A 223 -28.14 3.99 14.71
CA ASN A 223 -28.48 4.90 13.61
C ASN A 223 -28.12 4.30 12.24
N GLY A 224 -27.74 3.03 12.20
CA GLY A 224 -27.39 2.32 10.98
C GLY A 224 -26.01 2.70 10.42
N ARG A 225 -25.11 3.21 11.25
CA ARG A 225 -23.78 3.69 10.85
C ARG A 225 -22.66 2.96 11.58
N TRP A 226 -21.53 2.82 10.90
CA TRP A 226 -20.29 2.38 11.54
C TRP A 226 -19.63 3.56 12.23
N THR A 227 -19.41 3.44 13.54
CA THR A 227 -18.73 4.46 14.36
C THR A 227 -17.37 3.92 14.81
N SER A 228 -16.33 4.75 14.74
CA SER A 228 -15.01 4.34 15.23
C SER A 228 -15.02 4.21 16.75
N GLN A 229 -14.43 3.13 17.26
CA GLN A 229 -14.21 2.87 18.69
C GLN A 229 -12.76 3.13 19.11
N GLY A 230 -11.94 3.64 18.18
CA GLY A 230 -10.51 3.80 18.34
C GLY A 230 -9.71 2.91 17.41
N HIS A 231 -8.39 2.89 17.61
CA HIS A 231 -7.47 2.09 16.81
C HIS A 231 -6.25 1.69 17.64
N TYR A 232 -5.53 0.67 17.16
CA TYR A 232 -4.25 0.26 17.73
C TYR A 232 -3.33 -0.17 16.60
N SER A 233 -2.05 0.12 16.74
CA SER A 233 -1.02 -0.16 15.75
C SER A 233 0.33 -0.37 16.42
N THR A 234 1.17 -1.13 15.73
CA THR A 234 2.59 -1.21 16.03
C THR A 234 3.32 -0.15 15.21
N ILE A 235 4.27 0.52 15.83
CA ILE A 235 5.15 1.50 15.20
C ILE A 235 6.36 0.73 14.68
N TYR A 236 6.71 0.92 13.42
CA TYR A 236 7.90 0.37 12.79
C TYR A 236 8.77 1.49 12.22
N ASP A 237 10.06 1.21 12.02
CA ASP A 237 10.95 2.04 11.22
C ASP A 237 10.46 2.14 9.76
N VAL A 238 10.08 1.00 9.19
CA VAL A 238 9.52 0.80 7.86
C VAL A 238 8.62 -0.43 7.86
N ALA A 239 7.77 -0.58 6.84
CA ALA A 239 6.93 -1.76 6.70
C ALA A 239 7.71 -3.09 6.73
N GLY A 240 7.28 -4.01 7.59
CA GLY A 240 7.92 -5.31 7.80
C GLY A 240 9.31 -5.25 8.44
N GLY A 241 9.69 -4.09 8.99
CA GLY A 241 10.96 -3.83 9.68
C GLY A 241 10.88 -4.02 11.20
N THR A 242 11.69 -3.25 11.91
CA THR A 242 11.87 -3.35 13.36
C THR A 242 10.69 -2.72 14.09
N SER A 243 10.06 -3.46 14.99
CA SER A 243 9.02 -2.92 15.86
C SER A 243 9.63 -1.96 16.88
N LEU A 244 9.30 -0.68 16.76
CA LEU A 244 9.79 0.39 17.63
C LEU A 244 8.84 0.69 18.79
N GLY A 245 7.57 0.30 18.72
CA GLY A 245 6.61 0.67 19.76
C GLY A 245 5.16 0.42 19.39
N LYS A 246 4.26 1.11 20.09
CA LYS A 246 2.81 1.02 19.88
C LYS A 246 2.18 2.40 19.84
N PHE A 247 1.12 2.51 19.05
CA PHE A 247 0.26 3.68 18.96
C PHE A 247 -1.20 3.26 18.99
N GLY A 248 -2.04 3.95 19.77
CA GLY A 248 -3.48 3.71 19.71
C GLY A 248 -4.29 4.49 20.73
N THR A 249 -5.59 4.22 20.72
CA THR A 249 -6.54 4.75 21.69
C THR A 249 -6.41 4.02 23.02
N VAL A 250 -6.19 4.78 24.09
CA VAL A 250 -6.06 4.26 25.46
C VAL A 250 -7.29 4.57 26.30
N ARG A 251 -7.54 3.75 27.33
CA ARG A 251 -8.71 3.91 28.23
C ARG A 251 -8.54 5.05 29.22
N GLN A 252 -7.31 5.26 29.69
CA GLN A 252 -6.97 6.32 30.61
C GLN A 252 -6.43 7.49 29.81
N SER A 253 -7.16 8.61 29.84
CA SER A 253 -6.71 9.84 29.21
C SER A 253 -5.61 10.49 30.05
N ASP A 254 -4.80 11.34 29.43
CA ASP A 254 -3.90 12.20 30.19
C ASP A 254 -4.68 13.29 30.98
N ARG A 255 -3.95 14.12 31.72
CA ARG A 255 -4.53 15.24 32.49
C ARG A 255 -5.27 16.29 31.64
N PHE A 256 -5.10 16.25 30.32
CA PHE A 256 -5.74 17.15 29.36
C PHE A 256 -6.91 16.47 28.62
N GLY A 257 -7.25 15.23 28.97
CA GLY A 257 -8.33 14.48 28.32
C GLY A 257 -7.94 13.82 26.99
N SER A 258 -6.65 13.85 26.63
CA SER A 258 -6.15 13.18 25.41
C SER A 258 -6.07 11.68 25.60
N ASN A 259 -6.58 10.92 24.62
CA ASN A 259 -6.69 9.47 24.68
C ASN A 259 -5.96 8.73 23.56
N LEU A 260 -5.19 9.43 22.72
CA LEU A 260 -4.30 8.79 21.74
C LEU A 260 -2.88 8.79 22.31
N MET A 261 -2.30 7.61 22.45
CA MET A 261 -0.97 7.46 23.04
C MET A 261 -0.02 6.82 22.04
N PHE A 262 1.12 7.48 21.84
CA PHE A 262 2.30 6.91 21.19
C PHE A 262 3.29 6.49 22.27
N LYS A 263 3.85 5.30 22.12
CA LYS A 263 4.86 4.76 23.03
C LYS A 263 5.92 4.02 22.23
N LEU A 264 7.08 4.66 22.06
CA LEU A 264 8.27 4.05 21.49
C LEU A 264 9.12 3.43 22.59
N ILE A 265 9.76 2.32 22.27
CA ILE A 265 10.63 1.52 23.11
C ILE A 265 12.08 1.80 22.68
N ASN A 266 13.05 1.46 23.54
CA ASN A 266 14.50 1.60 23.35
C ASN A 266 15.00 1.37 21.90
N PRO A 267 16.07 2.06 21.45
CA PRO A 267 17.03 2.81 22.28
C PRO A 267 16.61 4.24 22.65
N ASN A 268 15.67 4.85 21.93
CA ASN A 268 15.20 6.21 22.19
C ASN A 268 13.76 6.18 22.71
N GLY A 269 13.51 5.48 23.81
CA GLY A 269 12.16 5.31 24.34
C GLY A 269 11.55 6.65 24.75
N PHE A 270 10.55 7.12 24.00
CA PHE A 270 9.72 8.27 24.37
C PHE A 270 8.24 7.92 24.17
N TRP A 271 7.39 8.65 24.88
CA TRP A 271 5.95 8.52 24.76
C TRP A 271 5.32 9.89 24.73
N PHE A 272 4.14 9.96 24.15
CA PHE A 272 3.33 11.16 24.19
C PHE A 272 1.85 10.82 24.05
N TYR A 273 1.01 11.65 24.67
CA TYR A 273 -0.40 11.73 24.40
C TYR A 273 -0.67 12.84 23.40
N ALA A 274 -1.70 12.64 22.60
CA ALA A 274 -2.13 13.63 21.66
C ALA A 274 -3.65 13.65 21.53
N GLU A 275 -4.16 14.80 21.11
CA GLU A 275 -5.55 14.98 20.72
C GLU A 275 -5.62 15.42 19.26
N GLN A 276 -6.77 15.16 18.63
CA GLN A 276 -7.00 15.59 17.28
C GLN A 276 -7.29 17.09 17.25
N CYS A 277 -6.38 17.88 16.68
CA CYS A 277 -6.51 19.34 16.67
C CYS A 277 -7.08 19.91 15.36
N ALA A 278 -7.26 19.08 14.33
CA ALA A 278 -7.90 19.47 13.07
C ALA A 278 -8.93 18.45 12.59
N LYS A 279 -9.91 18.89 11.78
CA LYS A 279 -10.88 17.98 11.16
C LYS A 279 -10.14 17.00 10.23
N PRO A 280 -10.36 15.67 10.34
CA PRO A 280 -9.70 14.71 9.47
C PRO A 280 -10.07 14.90 8.01
N VAL A 281 -9.10 14.74 7.12
CA VAL A 281 -9.29 14.95 5.67
C VAL A 281 -9.07 13.66 4.91
N ARG A 282 -10.06 13.25 4.11
CA ARG A 282 -9.92 12.10 3.22
C ARG A 282 -9.18 12.52 1.95
N VAL A 283 -7.94 12.04 1.81
CA VAL A 283 -7.08 12.33 0.63
C VAL A 283 -7.12 11.21 -0.41
N SER A 284 -7.47 9.98 0.00
CA SER A 284 -7.59 8.83 -0.90
C SER A 284 -8.85 8.01 -0.61
N LEU A 285 -9.40 7.39 -1.66
CA LEU A 285 -10.47 6.41 -1.52
C LEU A 285 -9.99 5.10 -0.89
N MET A 286 -8.68 4.87 -0.85
CA MET A 286 -8.09 3.61 -0.41
C MET A 286 -7.81 3.54 1.10
N GLY A 287 -7.94 4.66 1.82
CA GLY A 287 -7.57 4.74 3.23
C GLY A 287 -8.49 5.60 4.08
N ALA A 288 -8.41 5.43 5.39
CA ALA A 288 -9.06 6.31 6.34
C ALA A 288 -8.55 7.76 6.21
N PRO A 289 -9.31 8.76 6.70
CA PRO A 289 -8.88 10.16 6.67
C PRO A 289 -7.54 10.38 7.36
N TRP A 290 -6.76 11.32 6.84
CA TRP A 290 -5.54 11.80 7.48
C TRP A 290 -5.87 12.66 8.69
N GLN A 291 -5.03 12.61 9.70
CA GLN A 291 -5.26 13.26 10.99
C GLN A 291 -4.04 14.07 11.41
N LEU A 292 -4.29 15.31 11.84
CA LEU A 292 -3.30 16.11 12.55
C LEU A 292 -3.61 16.06 14.05
N LEU A 293 -2.60 15.69 14.83
CA LEU A 293 -2.68 15.55 16.26
C LEU A 293 -1.75 16.58 16.93
N GLN A 294 -2.23 17.22 17.99
CA GLN A 294 -1.44 18.08 18.86
C GLN A 294 -1.02 17.28 20.09
N ILE A 295 0.28 17.35 20.40
CA ILE A 295 0.86 16.66 21.55
C ILE A 295 0.57 17.46 22.82
N THR A 296 -0.09 16.82 23.78
CA THR A 296 -0.55 17.45 25.04
C THR A 296 0.36 17.14 26.21
N SER A 297 0.89 15.92 26.25
CA SER A 297 1.85 15.48 27.26
C SER A 297 2.86 14.52 26.65
N SER A 298 4.10 14.58 27.12
CA SER A 298 5.19 13.74 26.61
C SER A 298 6.20 13.43 27.70
N GLY A 299 6.91 12.31 27.55
CA GLY A 299 8.01 11.94 28.43
C GLY A 299 8.97 10.95 27.78
N GLY A 300 10.05 10.62 28.50
CA GLY A 300 11.14 9.77 28.00
C GLY A 300 12.23 10.57 27.29
N TYR A 301 12.82 9.99 26.24
CA TYR A 301 13.92 10.60 25.48
C TYR A 301 13.51 11.96 24.89
N LYS A 302 14.36 12.98 25.09
CA LYS A 302 14.18 14.32 24.52
C LYS A 302 14.89 14.41 23.18
N ASN A 303 14.18 14.78 22.13
CA ASN A 303 14.79 14.99 20.83
C ASN A 303 15.76 16.21 20.89
N PRO A 304 16.99 16.09 20.35
CA PRO A 304 17.94 17.21 20.24
C PRO A 304 17.38 18.47 19.56
N MET A 305 16.44 18.31 18.62
CA MET A 305 15.78 19.38 17.87
C MET A 305 14.67 20.11 18.65
N GLY A 306 14.32 19.63 19.85
CA GLY A 306 13.27 20.20 20.70
C GLY A 306 12.15 19.22 21.03
N THR A 307 11.15 19.70 21.78
CA THR A 307 9.99 18.87 22.17
C THR A 307 9.01 18.76 21.02
N TYR A 308 8.61 17.53 20.67
CA TYR A 308 7.59 17.31 19.65
C TYR A 308 6.27 18.00 20.03
N ARG A 309 5.67 18.69 19.06
CA ARG A 309 4.43 19.45 19.22
C ARG A 309 3.26 18.85 18.44
N PHE A 310 3.55 18.23 17.29
CA PHE A 310 2.52 17.66 16.43
C PHE A 310 2.92 16.30 15.90
N ALA A 311 1.90 15.48 15.66
CA ALA A 311 2.00 14.24 14.91
C ALA A 311 0.98 14.25 13.77
N LEU A 312 1.44 14.02 12.55
CA LEU A 312 0.58 13.86 11.38
C LEU A 312 0.50 12.39 11.01
N ILE A 313 -0.70 11.81 11.06
CA ILE A 313 -0.99 10.49 10.50
C ILE A 313 -1.49 10.69 9.08
N ALA A 314 -0.65 10.34 8.11
CA ALA A 314 -0.90 10.52 6.69
C ALA A 314 -0.55 9.23 5.90
N SER A 315 -0.67 9.30 4.58
CA SER A 315 -0.34 8.17 3.68
C SER A 315 -1.14 6.91 4.01
N VAL A 316 -2.35 7.08 4.54
CA VAL A 316 -3.16 5.99 5.08
C VAL A 316 -3.70 5.08 3.97
N MET A 317 -3.56 3.77 4.14
CA MET A 317 -4.19 2.72 3.34
C MET A 317 -5.00 1.80 4.26
N GLY A 318 -6.20 1.42 3.84
CA GLY A 318 -7.14 0.63 4.66
C GLY A 318 -7.76 1.45 5.79
N GLY A 319 -8.20 0.76 6.85
CA GLY A 319 -8.78 1.40 8.04
C GLY A 319 -10.18 1.96 7.84
N GLN A 320 -10.82 1.77 6.68
CA GLN A 320 -12.20 2.20 6.45
C GLN A 320 -13.21 1.17 7.00
N PRO A 321 -14.38 1.62 7.50
CA PRO A 321 -15.45 0.70 7.82
C PRO A 321 -16.00 0.03 6.55
N PRO A 322 -16.67 -1.12 6.68
CA PRO A 322 -17.25 -1.79 5.53
C PRO A 322 -18.40 -0.93 4.96
N LYS A 323 -18.53 -0.93 3.63
CA LYS A 323 -19.59 -0.18 2.94
C LYS A 323 -20.98 -0.76 3.17
N LEU A 324 -21.07 -2.03 3.55
CA LEU A 324 -22.32 -2.72 3.83
C LEU A 324 -22.77 -2.41 5.27
N ALA A 325 -24.05 -2.13 5.44
CA ALA A 325 -24.68 -2.07 6.76
C ALA A 325 -24.51 -3.43 7.47
N ALA A 326 -24.30 -3.40 8.79
CA ALA A 326 -24.24 -4.64 9.54
C ALA A 326 -25.62 -5.31 9.59
N ARG A 327 -25.64 -6.64 9.77
CA ARG A 327 -26.88 -7.40 9.94
C ARG A 327 -27.55 -7.14 11.30
N ALA A 328 -26.82 -6.59 12.27
CA ALA A 328 -27.29 -6.36 13.62
C ALA A 328 -26.55 -5.19 14.29
N TYR A 329 -27.25 -4.49 15.19
CA TYR A 329 -26.69 -3.45 16.05
C TYR A 329 -25.65 -4.01 17.02
N GLY A 330 -24.63 -3.21 17.33
CA GLY A 330 -23.55 -3.59 18.24
C GLY A 330 -22.48 -4.48 17.63
N MET A 331 -22.64 -4.93 16.37
CA MET A 331 -21.61 -5.68 15.65
C MET A 331 -20.31 -4.88 15.56
N THR A 332 -19.18 -5.53 15.78
CA THR A 332 -17.86 -4.92 15.70
C THR A 332 -17.13 -5.34 14.42
N TYR A 333 -16.28 -4.46 13.92
CA TYR A 333 -15.46 -4.73 12.74
C TYR A 333 -14.06 -4.13 12.93
N GLY A 334 -13.04 -4.95 12.69
CA GLY A 334 -11.65 -4.51 12.63
C GLY A 334 -11.22 -4.28 11.18
N ALA A 335 -10.87 -3.04 10.84
CA ALA A 335 -10.33 -2.68 9.54
C ALA A 335 -8.80 -2.58 9.63
N ALA A 336 -8.07 -3.49 9.00
CA ALA A 336 -6.62 -3.39 8.90
C ALA A 336 -6.22 -2.09 8.18
N PHE A 337 -5.17 -1.43 8.67
CA PHE A 337 -4.65 -0.22 8.06
C PHE A 337 -3.13 -0.15 8.15
N SER A 338 -2.55 0.62 7.26
CA SER A 338 -1.19 1.13 7.38
C SER A 338 -1.15 2.64 7.16
N ALA A 339 -0.18 3.32 7.75
CA ALA A 339 -0.01 4.76 7.61
C ALA A 339 1.45 5.16 7.83
N GLN A 340 1.76 6.43 7.61
CA GLN A 340 2.97 7.06 8.10
C GLN A 340 2.64 8.08 9.17
N CYS A 341 3.44 8.10 10.23
CA CYS A 341 3.40 9.10 11.28
C CYS A 341 4.59 10.03 11.13
N TYR A 342 4.34 11.30 10.81
CA TYR A 342 5.35 12.34 10.74
C TYR A 342 5.31 13.15 12.04
N LEU A 343 6.46 13.29 12.71
CA LEU A 343 6.58 14.07 13.95
C LEU A 343 7.23 15.43 13.68
N TYR A 344 6.73 16.44 14.40
CA TYR A 344 7.14 17.83 14.23
C TYR A 344 7.49 18.49 15.56
N VAL A 345 8.45 19.41 15.55
CA VAL A 345 8.89 20.26 16.69
C VAL A 345 8.61 21.73 16.45
#